data_AF-A0A7U9WZI3-F1
#
_entry.id   AF-A0A7U9WZI3-F1
#
_cell.length_a   1.000
_cell.length_b   1.000
_cell.length_c   1.000
_cell.angle_alpha   90.00
_cell.angle_beta   90.00
_cell.angle_gamma   90.00
#
_symmetry.space_group_name_H-M   'P 1'
#
loop_
_entity.id
_entity.type
_entity.pdbx_description
1 polymer ?
#
loop_
_entity_poly.entity_id
_entity_poly.type
_entity_poly.pdbx_seq_one_letter_code
_entity_poly.pdbx_strand_id
1 'polypeptide(L)'
;MEKNKKWDIFEDLTAKCYKSQDNGNIIKEHWYSAYDILLEIIEEERKKSPECFVELAEIDQKTEYKYNVQSWVDDYFKELSTLGDYDRIYRDGTRLINAFQWQEQSPAEIKLRVINAMERLGMHEAASRCSEEWVVQNPDNINALFAALIFGERDCMKENVIEES
;
A
#
# COMPACT_ATOMS: atom_id res chain seq x y z
N MET A 1 0.94 30.38 2.88
CA MET A 1 0.09 29.21 2.57
C MET A 1 -0.65 28.86 3.84
N GLU A 2 -1.98 28.89 3.86
CA GLU A 2 -2.74 28.58 5.06
C GLU A 2 -2.56 27.09 5.41
N LYS A 3 -2.07 26.80 6.63
CA LYS A 3 -1.76 25.43 7.06
C LYS A 3 -3.07 24.63 7.12
N ASN A 4 -3.12 23.49 6.43
CA ASN A 4 -4.27 22.59 6.53
C ASN A 4 -4.40 22.10 7.99
N LYS A 5 -5.50 22.45 8.65
CA LYS A 5 -5.76 22.08 10.05
C LYS A 5 -5.85 20.56 10.25
N LYS A 6 -6.13 19.79 9.19
CA LYS A 6 -6.15 18.33 9.25
C LYS A 6 -4.77 17.74 9.54
N TRP A 7 -3.68 18.45 9.27
CA TRP A 7 -2.36 18.00 9.68
C TRP A 7 -2.21 17.86 11.20
N ASP A 8 -2.88 18.71 11.97
CA ASP A 8 -2.87 18.62 13.44
C ASP A 8 -3.73 17.43 13.91
N ILE A 9 -4.82 17.13 13.20
CA ILE A 9 -5.64 15.92 13.42
C ILE A 9 -4.84 14.66 13.10
N PHE A 10 -4.11 14.66 11.98
CA PHE A 10 -3.25 13.55 11.58
C PHE A 10 -2.21 13.27 12.67
N GLU A 11 -1.48 14.29 13.14
CA GLU A 11 -0.50 14.18 14.22
C GLU A 11 -1.07 13.57 15.51
N ASP A 12 -2.25 14.04 15.93
CA ASP A 12 -2.93 13.50 17.11
C ASP A 12 -3.34 12.04 16.93
N LEU A 13 -3.80 11.64 15.73
CA LEU A 13 -4.20 10.27 15.43
C LEU A 13 -2.99 9.34 15.33
N THR A 14 -1.91 9.74 14.66
CA THR A 14 -0.69 8.93 14.55
C THR A 14 -0.05 8.71 15.92
N ALA A 15 -0.05 9.73 16.79
CA ALA A 15 0.41 9.57 18.17
C ALA A 15 -0.42 8.55 18.96
N LYS A 16 -1.74 8.45 18.70
CA LYS A 16 -2.62 7.45 19.34
C LYS A 16 -2.37 6.04 18.82
N CYS A 17 -2.08 5.88 17.52
CA CYS A 17 -1.75 4.59 16.89
C CYS A 17 -0.63 3.85 17.64
N TYR A 18 0.40 4.57 18.09
CA TYR A 18 1.54 3.98 18.80
C TYR A 18 1.38 3.92 20.33
N LYS A 19 0.39 4.61 20.91
CA LYS A 19 0.15 4.66 22.37
C LYS A 19 -0.89 3.66 22.86
N SER A 20 -1.72 3.11 21.98
CA SER A 20 -2.79 2.20 22.35
C SER A 20 -2.24 0.86 22.85
N GLN A 21 -2.19 0.70 24.18
CA GLN A 21 -2.01 -0.59 24.85
C GLN A 21 -3.40 -1.26 25.04
N ASP A 22 -3.49 -2.55 24.69
CA ASP A 22 -4.45 -3.54 25.19
C ASP A 22 -5.93 -3.57 24.73
N ASN A 23 -6.34 -2.93 23.62
CA ASN A 23 -7.64 -3.25 23.00
C ASN A 23 -7.58 -3.27 21.47
N GLY A 24 -7.42 -4.47 20.89
CA GLY A 24 -7.23 -4.70 19.45
C GLY A 24 -8.22 -4.00 18.51
N ASN A 25 -9.48 -3.80 18.92
CA ASN A 25 -10.46 -3.07 18.10
C ASN A 25 -10.24 -1.54 18.11
N ILE A 26 -9.81 -0.96 19.23
CA ILE A 26 -9.52 0.48 19.35
C ILE A 26 -8.22 0.83 18.61
N ILE A 27 -7.28 -0.11 18.53
CA ILE A 27 -6.02 0.04 17.77
C ILE A 27 -6.36 0.26 16.29
N LYS A 28 -7.25 -0.56 15.71
CA LYS A 28 -7.67 -0.50 14.30
C LYS A 28 -8.25 0.86 13.90
N GLU A 29 -9.15 1.41 14.71
CA GLU A 29 -9.87 2.65 14.37
C GLU A 29 -8.95 3.86 14.22
N HIS A 30 -7.91 3.98 15.06
CA HIS A 30 -6.95 5.08 14.97
C HIS A 30 -6.12 5.01 13.69
N TRP A 31 -5.61 3.82 13.35
CA TRP A 31 -4.88 3.58 12.12
C TRP A 31 -5.72 3.90 10.88
N TYR A 32 -6.98 3.46 10.87
CA TYR A 32 -7.89 3.69 9.74
C TYR A 32 -8.20 5.18 9.59
N SER A 33 -8.53 5.84 10.70
CA SER A 33 -8.87 7.27 10.70
C SER A 33 -7.67 8.12 10.28
N ALA A 34 -6.47 7.80 10.77
CA ALA A 34 -5.26 8.51 10.36
C ALA A 34 -4.99 8.39 8.87
N TYR A 35 -5.19 7.19 8.31
CA TYR A 35 -5.00 6.93 6.87
C TYR A 35 -6.00 7.71 6.01
N ASP A 36 -7.28 7.68 6.39
CA ASP A 36 -8.32 8.41 5.67
C ASP A 36 -8.07 9.92 5.73
N ILE A 37 -7.68 10.46 6.89
CA ILE A 37 -7.29 11.87 7.03
C ILE A 37 -6.07 12.22 6.15
N LEU A 38 -5.08 11.34 6.06
CA LEU A 38 -3.91 11.56 5.19
C LEU A 38 -4.33 11.71 3.72
N LEU A 39 -5.16 10.81 3.21
CA LEU A 39 -5.64 10.91 1.81
C LEU A 39 -6.51 12.15 1.59
N GLU A 40 -7.37 12.52 2.55
CA GLU A 40 -8.15 13.75 2.47
C GLU A 40 -7.25 15.00 2.42
N ILE A 41 -6.17 15.04 3.20
CA ILE A 41 -5.18 16.13 3.15
C ILE A 41 -4.58 16.22 1.75
N ILE A 42 -4.16 15.09 1.17
CA ILE A 42 -3.56 15.05 -0.16
C ILE A 42 -4.54 15.58 -1.22
N GLU A 43 -5.80 15.12 -1.18
CA GLU A 43 -6.84 15.60 -2.09
C GLU A 43 -7.11 17.10 -1.95
N GLU A 44 -7.17 17.62 -0.71
CA GLU A 44 -7.40 19.04 -0.45
C GLU A 44 -6.23 19.93 -0.90
N GLU A 45 -5.00 19.50 -0.66
CA GLU A 45 -3.82 20.23 -1.12
C GLU A 45 -3.72 20.22 -2.66
N ARG A 46 -4.10 19.12 -3.31
CA ARG A 46 -4.16 19.05 -4.78
C ARG A 46 -5.27 19.89 -5.40
N LYS A 47 -6.40 20.07 -4.71
CA LYS A 47 -7.43 21.03 -5.14
C LYS A 47 -6.90 22.46 -5.17
N LYS A 48 -5.95 22.81 -4.29
CA LYS A 48 -5.29 24.12 -4.25
C LYS A 48 -4.14 24.21 -5.26
N SER A 49 -3.37 23.14 -5.40
CA SER A 49 -2.20 23.06 -6.29
C SER A 49 -2.11 21.65 -6.87
N PRO A 50 -2.58 21.41 -8.11
CA PRO A 50 -2.67 20.07 -8.71
C PRO A 50 -1.36 19.27 -8.70
N GLU A 51 -0.22 19.95 -8.85
CA GLU A 51 1.12 19.36 -8.82
C GLU A 51 1.67 19.16 -7.39
N CYS A 52 0.83 19.26 -6.35
CA CYS A 52 1.26 19.06 -4.98
C CYS A 52 1.23 17.57 -4.62
N PHE A 53 2.33 17.09 -4.01
CA PHE A 53 2.45 15.73 -3.49
C PHE A 53 2.31 14.71 -4.62
N VAL A 54 3.00 14.90 -5.74
CA VAL A 54 2.95 13.93 -6.86
C VAL A 54 3.63 12.61 -6.48
N GLU A 55 4.58 12.67 -5.54
CA GLU A 55 5.22 11.54 -4.86
C GLU A 55 4.89 11.52 -3.37
N LEU A 56 4.96 10.34 -2.73
CA LEU A 56 4.74 10.20 -1.29
C LEU A 56 5.83 10.93 -0.48
N ALA A 57 7.09 10.88 -0.93
CA ALA A 57 8.21 11.57 -0.29
C ALA A 57 8.11 13.10 -0.31
N GLU A 58 7.43 13.68 -1.30
CA GLU A 58 7.23 15.13 -1.33
C GLU A 58 6.45 15.63 -0.13
N ILE A 59 5.58 14.80 0.45
CA ILE A 59 4.84 15.14 1.66
C ILE A 59 5.81 15.42 2.80
N ASP A 60 6.76 14.52 3.01
CA ASP A 60 7.77 14.70 4.06
C ASP A 60 8.67 15.90 3.76
N GLN A 61 9.12 16.06 2.52
CA GLN A 61 9.96 17.20 2.15
C GLN A 61 9.25 18.54 2.39
N LYS A 62 7.99 18.68 1.97
CA LYS A 62 7.21 19.93 2.12
C LYS A 62 6.74 20.17 3.55
N THR A 63 6.68 19.14 4.38
CA THR A 63 6.35 19.26 5.81
C THR A 63 7.59 19.26 6.70
N GLU A 64 8.78 19.40 6.11
CA GLU A 64 10.07 19.38 6.82
C GLU A 64 10.24 18.15 7.71
N TYR A 65 9.76 16.99 7.24
CA TYR A 65 9.75 15.70 7.92
C TYR A 65 9.01 15.68 9.26
N LYS A 66 8.18 16.70 9.55
CA LYS A 66 7.46 16.81 10.83
C LYS A 66 6.60 15.58 11.11
N TYR A 67 5.93 15.06 10.09
CA TYR A 67 4.94 13.98 10.23
C TYR A 67 5.49 12.59 9.89
N ASN A 68 6.67 12.51 9.26
CA ASN A 68 7.33 11.27 8.84
C ASN A 68 6.37 10.27 8.16
N VAL A 69 5.62 10.77 7.18
CA VAL A 69 4.48 10.10 6.53
C VAL A 69 4.89 8.80 5.87
N GLN A 70 6.04 8.73 5.20
CA GLN A 70 6.48 7.49 4.55
C GLN A 70 6.65 6.36 5.56
N SER A 71 7.39 6.61 6.64
CA SER A 71 7.59 5.62 7.71
C SER A 71 6.27 5.23 8.35
N TRP A 72 5.37 6.20 8.55
CA TRP A 72 4.06 5.94 9.14
C TRP A 72 3.17 5.07 8.22
N VAL A 73 3.18 5.31 6.91
CA VAL A 73 2.46 4.50 5.92
C VAL A 73 3.00 3.07 5.91
N ASP A 74 4.31 2.87 6.00
CA ASP A 74 4.89 1.53 6.10
C ASP A 74 4.42 0.79 7.36
N ASP A 75 4.42 1.48 8.50
CA ASP A 75 3.93 0.92 9.76
C ASP A 75 2.44 0.59 9.71
N TYR A 76 1.63 1.46 9.08
CA TYR A 76 0.21 1.22 8.86
C TYR A 76 -0.04 -0.11 8.12
N PHE A 77 0.62 -0.34 6.98
CA PHE A 77 0.43 -1.59 6.23
C PHE A 77 1.01 -2.82 6.92
N LYS A 78 2.09 -2.67 7.71
CA LYS A 78 2.59 -3.76 8.57
C LYS A 78 1.55 -4.13 9.63
N GLU A 79 0.95 -3.13 10.28
CA GLU A 79 -0.07 -3.36 11.30
C GLU A 79 -1.31 -4.03 10.71
N LEU A 80 -1.82 -3.55 9.58
CA LEU A 80 -2.93 -4.23 8.89
C LEU A 80 -2.63 -5.71 8.60
N SER A 81 -1.38 -6.00 8.21
CA SER A 81 -0.92 -7.37 7.94
C SER A 81 -0.92 -8.22 9.21
N THR A 82 -0.43 -7.68 10.33
CA THR A 82 -0.48 -8.31 11.66
C THR A 82 -1.92 -8.60 12.09
N LEU A 83 -2.83 -7.68 11.80
CA LEU A 83 -4.25 -7.80 12.13
C LEU A 83 -5.04 -8.72 11.18
N GLY A 84 -4.43 -9.15 10.07
CA GLY A 84 -5.07 -9.94 9.03
C GLY A 84 -6.20 -9.21 8.30
N ASP A 85 -6.20 -7.88 8.27
CA ASP A 85 -7.24 -7.08 7.61
C ASP A 85 -6.95 -6.92 6.11
N TYR A 86 -7.07 -8.03 5.38
CA TYR A 86 -6.77 -8.06 3.94
C TYR A 86 -7.73 -7.20 3.11
N ASP A 87 -8.97 -7.00 3.54
CA ASP A 87 -9.90 -6.08 2.89
C ASP A 87 -9.36 -4.64 2.93
N ARG A 88 -8.91 -4.18 4.11
CA ARG A 88 -8.30 -2.86 4.26
C ARG A 88 -7.01 -2.74 3.46
N ILE A 89 -6.13 -3.75 3.50
CA ILE A 89 -4.88 -3.75 2.72
C ILE A 89 -5.17 -3.59 1.23
N TYR A 90 -6.09 -4.39 0.69
CA TYR A 90 -6.46 -4.33 -0.72
C TYR A 90 -7.01 -2.95 -1.09
N ARG A 91 -8.02 -2.47 -0.36
CA ARG A 91 -8.69 -1.20 -0.65
C ARG A 91 -7.73 -0.01 -0.51
N ASP A 92 -7.09 0.11 0.64
CA ASP A 92 -6.30 1.29 0.96
C ASP A 92 -4.95 1.27 0.23
N GLY A 93 -4.34 0.10 0.05
CA GLY A 93 -3.14 -0.03 -0.79
C GLY A 93 -3.41 0.37 -2.23
N THR A 94 -4.54 -0.05 -2.81
CA THR A 94 -4.96 0.37 -4.16
C THR A 94 -5.20 1.87 -4.22
N ARG A 95 -5.86 2.46 -3.21
CA ARG A 95 -6.05 3.92 -3.11
C ARG A 95 -4.72 4.66 -3.06
N LEU A 96 -3.74 4.17 -2.28
CA LEU A 96 -2.42 4.80 -2.18
C LEU A 96 -1.68 4.74 -3.53
N ILE A 97 -1.65 3.56 -4.16
CA ILE A 97 -0.96 3.37 -5.44
C ILE A 97 -1.54 4.33 -6.48
N ASN A 98 -2.86 4.43 -6.56
CA ASN A 98 -3.54 5.32 -7.50
C ASN A 98 -3.47 6.80 -7.13
N ALA A 99 -3.12 7.12 -5.88
CA ALA A 99 -3.00 8.50 -5.44
C ALA A 99 -1.71 9.16 -5.94
N PHE A 100 -0.63 8.45 -6.26
CA PHE A 100 0.66 9.06 -6.62
C PHE A 100 1.14 8.63 -8.01
N GLN A 101 2.12 9.36 -8.56
CA GLN A 101 2.67 9.06 -9.88
C GLN A 101 3.80 8.03 -9.84
N TRP A 102 4.55 7.93 -8.73
CA TRP A 102 5.59 6.93 -8.51
C TRP A 102 6.70 6.92 -9.58
N GLN A 103 7.14 8.11 -10.01
CA GLN A 103 8.23 8.28 -10.96
C GLN A 103 9.60 8.21 -10.26
N GLU A 104 9.70 8.82 -9.07
CA GLU A 104 10.96 8.85 -8.30
C GLU A 104 11.02 7.74 -7.23
N GLN A 105 9.86 7.26 -6.80
CA GLN A 105 9.72 6.22 -5.77
C GLN A 105 9.03 5.00 -6.34
N SER A 106 9.30 3.82 -5.77
CA SER A 106 8.63 2.59 -6.17
C SER A 106 7.48 2.23 -5.23
N PRO A 107 6.27 1.93 -5.72
CA PRO A 107 5.17 1.43 -4.90
C PRO A 107 5.27 -0.09 -4.67
N ALA A 108 6.40 -0.71 -5.02
CA ALA A 108 6.53 -2.16 -5.14
C ALA A 108 6.14 -2.93 -3.88
N GLU A 109 6.54 -2.46 -2.69
CA GLU A 109 6.17 -3.11 -1.45
C GLU A 109 4.65 -3.08 -1.20
N ILE A 110 4.02 -1.94 -1.46
CA ILE A 110 2.57 -1.78 -1.32
C ILE A 110 1.84 -2.64 -2.35
N LYS A 111 2.32 -2.65 -3.60
CA LYS A 111 1.76 -3.48 -4.67
C LYS A 111 1.83 -4.97 -4.33
N LEU A 112 2.96 -5.43 -3.77
CA LEU A 112 3.10 -6.81 -3.30
C LEU A 112 2.11 -7.13 -2.16
N ARG A 113 1.93 -6.22 -1.20
CA ARG A 113 0.95 -6.38 -0.11
C ARG A 113 -0.50 -6.44 -0.65
N VAL A 114 -0.82 -5.63 -1.65
CA VAL A 114 -2.13 -5.63 -2.33
C VAL A 114 -2.39 -6.96 -3.04
N ILE A 115 -1.41 -7.46 -3.81
CA ILE A 115 -1.55 -8.75 -4.52
C ILE A 115 -1.72 -9.90 -3.51
N ASN A 116 -0.92 -9.92 -2.43
CA ASN A 116 -1.10 -10.89 -1.36
C ASN A 116 -2.48 -10.79 -0.69
N ALA A 117 -3.01 -9.57 -0.50
CA ALA A 117 -4.36 -9.40 0.02
C ALA A 117 -5.43 -9.95 -0.93
N MET A 118 -5.30 -9.73 -2.24
CA MET A 118 -6.21 -10.30 -3.25
C MET A 118 -6.28 -11.83 -3.14
N GLU A 119 -5.13 -12.50 -3.02
CA GLU A 119 -5.07 -13.95 -2.79
C GLU A 119 -5.80 -14.39 -1.53
N ARG A 120 -5.58 -13.68 -0.42
CA ARG A 120 -6.20 -13.98 0.88
C ARG A 120 -7.71 -13.77 0.87
N LEU A 121 -8.20 -12.92 -0.04
CA LEU A 121 -9.61 -12.68 -0.30
C LEU A 121 -10.22 -13.64 -1.34
N GLY A 122 -9.44 -14.60 -1.85
CA GLY A 122 -9.89 -15.59 -2.84
C GLY A 122 -9.90 -15.09 -4.29
N MET A 123 -9.31 -13.93 -4.57
CA MET A 123 -9.23 -13.33 -5.90
C MET A 123 -8.01 -13.85 -6.69
N HIS A 124 -7.82 -15.18 -6.70
CA HIS A 124 -6.60 -15.83 -7.21
C HIS A 124 -6.25 -15.46 -8.65
N GLU A 125 -7.23 -15.54 -9.56
CA GLU A 125 -7.01 -15.21 -10.98
C GLU A 125 -6.62 -13.74 -11.18
N ALA A 126 -7.15 -12.84 -10.35
CA ALA A 126 -6.82 -11.43 -10.43
C ALA A 126 -5.41 -11.17 -9.87
N ALA A 127 -5.05 -11.81 -8.75
CA ALA A 127 -3.72 -11.69 -8.15
C ALA A 127 -2.63 -12.24 -9.08
N SER A 128 -2.87 -13.42 -9.68
CA SER A 128 -2.00 -14.01 -10.71
C SER A 128 -1.77 -13.04 -11.86
N ARG A 129 -2.85 -12.59 -12.51
CA ARG A 129 -2.78 -11.65 -13.63
C ARG A 129 -2.05 -10.36 -13.28
N CYS A 130 -2.36 -9.77 -12.13
CA CYS A 130 -1.68 -8.56 -11.66
C CYS A 130 -0.17 -8.79 -11.43
N SER A 131 0.22 -9.96 -10.95
CA SER A 131 1.64 -10.30 -10.74
C SER A 131 2.40 -10.49 -12.06
N GLU A 132 1.78 -11.16 -13.03
CA GLU A 132 2.35 -11.39 -14.36
C GLU A 132 2.48 -10.09 -15.16
N GLU A 133 1.41 -9.29 -15.20
CA GLU A 133 1.43 -7.96 -15.83
C GLU A 133 2.50 -7.06 -15.22
N TRP A 134 2.73 -7.16 -13.90
CA TRP A 134 3.76 -6.38 -13.24
C TRP A 134 5.17 -6.79 -13.69
N VAL A 135 5.44 -8.08 -13.89
CA VAL A 135 6.72 -8.53 -14.46
C VAL A 135 6.90 -8.00 -15.88
N VAL A 136 5.85 -8.01 -16.72
CA VAL A 136 5.94 -7.45 -18.08
C VAL A 136 6.27 -5.95 -18.05
N GLN A 137 5.68 -5.20 -17.14
CA GLN A 137 5.92 -3.77 -16.99
C GLN A 137 7.29 -3.45 -16.37
N ASN A 138 7.78 -4.30 -15.47
CA ASN A 138 9.00 -4.09 -14.71
C ASN A 138 9.80 -5.41 -14.58
N PRO A 139 10.44 -5.90 -15.67
CA PRO A 139 11.06 -7.23 -15.69
C PRO A 139 12.24 -7.39 -14.73
N ASP A 140 12.93 -6.30 -14.41
CA ASP A 140 14.08 -6.30 -13.49
C ASP A 140 13.67 -6.05 -12.02
N ASN A 141 12.36 -5.86 -11.74
CA ASN A 141 11.90 -5.60 -10.39
C ASN A 141 11.78 -6.92 -9.59
N ILE A 142 12.61 -7.07 -8.56
CA ILE A 142 12.65 -8.27 -7.71
C ILE A 142 11.29 -8.57 -7.07
N ASN A 143 10.55 -7.55 -6.63
CA ASN A 143 9.23 -7.76 -6.02
C ASN A 143 8.19 -8.22 -7.05
N ALA A 144 8.28 -7.76 -8.31
CA ALA A 144 7.43 -8.24 -9.39
C ALA A 144 7.72 -9.72 -9.68
N LEU A 145 9.00 -10.09 -9.82
CA LEU A 145 9.41 -11.49 -10.04
C LEU A 145 8.98 -12.39 -8.87
N PHE A 146 9.13 -11.91 -7.64
CA PHE A 146 8.70 -12.63 -6.45
C PHE A 146 7.18 -12.80 -6.39
N ALA A 147 6.41 -11.75 -6.74
CA ALA A 147 4.96 -11.83 -6.82
C ALA A 147 4.52 -12.89 -7.84
N ALA A 148 5.09 -12.88 -9.05
CA ALA A 148 4.76 -13.87 -10.08
C ALA A 148 5.14 -15.29 -9.67
N LEU A 149 6.26 -15.48 -8.96
CA LEU A 149 6.66 -16.79 -8.45
C LEU A 149 5.66 -17.37 -7.44
N ILE A 150 5.08 -16.55 -6.58
CA ILE A 150 4.16 -17.00 -5.53
C ILE A 150 2.72 -17.10 -6.04
N PHE A 151 2.30 -16.13 -6.85
CA PHE A 151 0.90 -15.89 -7.19
C PHE A 151 0.56 -16.17 -8.66
N GLY A 152 1.56 -16.25 -9.55
CA GLY A 152 1.35 -16.53 -10.97
C GLY A 152 0.76 -17.91 -11.23
N GLU A 153 0.20 -18.11 -12.43
CA GLU A 153 -0.37 -19.40 -12.78
C GLU A 153 0.71 -20.48 -12.78
N ARG A 154 0.45 -21.59 -12.08
CA ARG A 154 1.35 -22.75 -12.07
C ARG A 154 1.11 -23.63 -13.29
N ASP A 155 1.23 -23.08 -14.49
CA ASP A 155 1.12 -23.84 -15.73
C ASP A 155 2.50 -24.17 -16.32
N CYS A 156 3.38 -24.82 -15.54
CA CYS A 156 4.56 -25.51 -16.09
C CYS A 156 5.24 -26.52 -15.14
N MET A 157 4.49 -27.50 -14.60
CA MET A 157 5.04 -28.78 -14.13
C MET A 157 4.09 -29.93 -14.50
N LYS A 158 3.51 -29.91 -15.69
CA LYS A 158 3.02 -31.15 -16.30
C LYS A 158 4.25 -31.83 -16.86
N GLU A 159 4.85 -32.70 -16.05
CA GLU A 159 5.78 -33.72 -16.53
C GLU A 159 5.11 -34.40 -17.74
N ASN A 160 5.71 -34.23 -18.91
CA ASN A 160 5.41 -35.09 -20.04
C ASN A 160 5.84 -36.50 -19.62
N VAL A 161 4.92 -37.26 -19.02
CA VAL A 161 5.05 -38.71 -18.92
C VAL A 161 5.09 -39.20 -20.36
N ILE A 162 6.28 -39.52 -20.81
CA ILE A 162 6.52 -40.25 -22.04
C ILE A 162 5.82 -41.60 -21.84
N GLU A 163 4.68 -41.80 -22.49
CA GLU A 163 4.15 -43.14 -22.71
C GLU A 163 5.12 -43.85 -23.67
N GLU A 164 6.02 -44.64 -23.10
CA GLU A 164 6.76 -45.64 -23.87
C GLU A 164 5.76 -46.70 -24.34
N SER A 165 5.56 -46.71 -25.67
CA SER A 165 4.84 -47.71 -26.47
C SER A 165 5.55 -49.05 -26.52
#